data_AF-A0A1W9HZJ0-F1
#
_entry.id   AF-A0A1W9HZJ0-F1
#
_cell.length_a   1.000
_cell.length_b   1.000
_cell.length_c   1.000
_cell.angle_alpha   90.00
_cell.angle_beta   90.00
_cell.angle_gamma   90.00
#
_symmetry.space_group_name_H-M   'P 1'
#
loop_
_entity.id
_entity.type
_entity.pdbx_description
1 polymer ?
#
loop_
_entity_poly.entity_id
_entity_poly.type
_entity_poly.pdbx_seq_one_letter_code
_entity_poly.pdbx_strand_id
1 'polypeptide(L)'
;MKTRKSKGFTLIEMLIVISILAGITIMTATTINKALRAKKKFTSEIEQTSVMRDALRIIERDINMAFHYRNIHYEVLKKIKEESGGQPQTQQPIPGTNPLTPTPASPATTTQQPTTPQTPLLQDLKEPPPNFTQFLGENDSLYFTTVSHVRTQMDAPESDQSEVGYFVKNCKRRGFTLNQKNATSNCLWRKESLFIDNDLMKGGADTPLLENVEKFELLYFGEEKEGWQKTWRTDEKGSEEIRNRFPQAVQIKLTVADQDPDSKKKYSMVLVSALRFPNNPPTTKTNEKKDSPNEKVKLPNNN
;
A
#
# COMPACT_ATOMS: atom_id res chain seq x y z
N MET A 1 67.86 -57.04 -29.93
CA MET A 1 66.69 -56.14 -29.84
C MET A 1 65.43 -57.01 -29.92
N LYS A 2 64.77 -57.31 -28.79
CA LYS A 2 63.61 -58.23 -28.74
C LYS A 2 62.37 -57.49 -29.27
N THR A 3 61.95 -57.81 -30.49
CA THR A 3 60.69 -57.33 -31.07
C THR A 3 59.52 -57.97 -30.34
N ARG A 4 58.76 -57.18 -29.57
CA ARG A 4 57.49 -57.61 -28.96
C ARG A 4 56.53 -58.00 -30.09
N LYS A 5 56.03 -59.25 -30.07
CA LYS A 5 54.90 -59.67 -30.92
C LYS A 5 53.66 -58.85 -30.51
N SER A 6 53.23 -57.92 -31.35
CA SER A 6 51.92 -57.29 -31.24
C SER A 6 50.85 -58.32 -31.60
N LYS A 7 50.07 -58.77 -30.61
CA LYS A 7 48.84 -59.52 -30.88
C LYS A 7 47.82 -58.50 -31.44
N GLY A 8 47.30 -58.76 -32.63
CA GLY A 8 46.24 -57.93 -33.21
C GLY A 8 44.93 -58.06 -32.44
N PHE A 9 44.06 -57.06 -32.54
CA PHE A 9 42.73 -57.09 -31.94
C PHE A 9 41.88 -58.19 -32.58
N THR A 10 41.15 -58.93 -31.74
CA THR A 10 40.20 -59.92 -32.23
C THR A 10 38.92 -59.22 -32.68
N LEU A 11 38.26 -59.75 -33.71
CA LEU A 11 36.98 -59.21 -34.20
C LEU A 11 35.91 -59.18 -33.09
N ILE A 12 35.94 -60.17 -32.19
CA ILE A 12 35.02 -60.25 -31.05
C ILE A 12 35.26 -59.13 -30.01
N GLU A 13 36.51 -58.76 -29.76
CA GLU A 13 36.84 -57.68 -28.82
C GLU A 13 36.35 -56.32 -29.33
N MET A 14 36.51 -56.06 -30.64
CA MET A 14 36.01 -54.84 -31.27
C MET A 14 34.47 -54.76 -31.19
N LEU A 15 33.77 -55.87 -31.43
CA LEU A 15 32.31 -55.95 -31.32
C LEU A 15 31.80 -55.67 -29.90
N ILE A 16 32.50 -56.17 -28.87
CA ILE A 16 32.14 -55.93 -27.47
C ILE A 16 32.32 -54.45 -27.13
N VAL A 17 33.43 -53.83 -27.54
CA VAL A 17 33.71 -52.41 -27.28
C VAL A 17 32.66 -51.51 -27.93
N ILE A 18 32.32 -51.73 -29.20
CA ILE A 18 31.29 -50.94 -29.88
C ILE A 18 29.93 -51.12 -29.18
N SER A 19 29.60 -52.34 -28.76
CA SER A 19 28.33 -52.63 -28.08
C SER A 19 28.22 -51.91 -26.73
N ILE A 20 29.28 -51.93 -25.92
CA ILE A 20 29.33 -51.22 -24.63
C ILE A 20 29.29 -49.71 -24.86
N LEU A 21 30.07 -49.19 -25.80
CA LEU A 21 30.11 -47.76 -26.10
C LEU A 21 28.74 -47.26 -26.59
N ALA A 22 28.07 -48.01 -27.46
CA ALA A 22 26.72 -47.71 -27.92
C ALA A 22 25.73 -47.69 -26.75
N GLY A 23 25.79 -48.69 -25.86
CA GLY A 23 24.96 -48.74 -24.65
C GLY A 23 25.16 -47.54 -23.74
N ILE A 24 26.41 -47.18 -23.44
CA ILE A 24 26.75 -46.02 -22.60
C ILE A 24 26.27 -44.73 -23.28
N THR A 25 26.47 -44.57 -24.58
CA THR A 25 26.06 -43.37 -25.31
C THR A 25 24.56 -43.16 -25.24
N ILE A 26 23.77 -44.22 -25.44
CA ILE A 26 22.31 -44.18 -25.31
C ILE A 26 21.92 -43.83 -23.87
N MET A 27 22.52 -44.48 -22.86
CA MET A 27 22.23 -44.22 -21.45
C MET A 27 22.56 -42.78 -21.05
N THR A 28 23.69 -42.25 -21.50
CA THR A 28 24.08 -40.85 -21.29
C THR A 28 23.09 -39.90 -21.96
N ALA A 29 22.69 -40.14 -23.22
CA ALA A 29 21.72 -39.32 -23.91
C ALA A 29 20.37 -39.27 -23.17
N THR A 30 19.88 -40.43 -22.67
CA THR A 30 18.65 -40.45 -21.88
C THR A 30 18.78 -39.71 -20.55
N THR A 31 19.94 -39.79 -19.89
CA THR A 31 20.22 -39.08 -18.63
C THR A 31 20.23 -37.57 -18.84
N ILE A 32 20.90 -37.08 -19.90
CA ILE A 32 20.92 -35.66 -20.25
C ILE A 32 19.50 -35.15 -20.53
N ASN A 33 18.73 -35.88 -21.33
CA ASN A 33 17.35 -35.49 -21.64
C ASN A 33 16.46 -35.44 -20.38
N LYS A 34 16.61 -36.40 -19.46
CA LYS A 34 15.92 -36.38 -18.16
C LYS A 34 16.34 -35.17 -17.32
N ALA A 35 17.63 -34.88 -17.25
CA ALA A 35 18.17 -33.74 -16.50
C ALA A 35 17.67 -32.39 -17.05
N LEU A 36 17.62 -32.24 -18.38
CA LEU A 36 17.11 -31.01 -19.02
C LEU A 36 15.63 -30.78 -18.72
N ARG A 37 14.80 -31.83 -18.81
CA ARG A 37 13.36 -31.75 -18.46
C ARG A 37 13.15 -31.41 -16.98
N ALA A 38 13.92 -32.05 -16.10
CA ALA A 38 13.89 -31.75 -14.68
C ALA A 38 14.29 -30.29 -14.41
N LYS A 39 15.38 -29.80 -15.00
CA LYS A 39 15.82 -28.39 -14.89
C LYS A 39 14.71 -27.43 -15.33
N LYS A 40 14.12 -27.65 -16.51
CA LYS A 40 13.02 -26.80 -17.02
C LYS A 40 11.85 -26.72 -16.03
N LYS A 41 11.44 -27.87 -15.48
CA LYS A 41 10.37 -27.94 -14.49
C LYS A 41 10.73 -27.16 -13.23
N PHE A 42 11.88 -27.42 -12.63
CA PHE A 42 12.32 -26.72 -11.42
C PHE A 42 12.47 -25.22 -11.63
N THR A 43 13.04 -24.78 -12.76
CA THR A 43 13.14 -23.35 -13.09
C THR A 43 11.76 -22.71 -13.17
N SER A 44 10.79 -23.34 -13.83
CA SER A 44 9.41 -22.83 -13.92
C SER A 44 8.72 -22.76 -12.56
N GLU A 45 8.91 -23.76 -11.69
CA GLU A 45 8.35 -23.75 -10.33
C GLU A 45 8.96 -22.62 -9.49
N ILE A 46 10.28 -22.42 -9.58
CA ILE A 46 10.97 -21.32 -8.90
C ILE A 46 10.46 -19.97 -9.41
N GLU A 47 10.39 -19.78 -10.73
CA GLU A 47 9.94 -18.55 -11.36
C GLU A 47 8.53 -18.15 -10.89
N GLN A 48 7.57 -19.08 -10.87
CA GLN A 48 6.22 -18.80 -10.39
C GLN A 48 6.19 -18.32 -8.95
N THR A 49 6.97 -18.96 -8.05
CA THR A 49 7.04 -18.50 -6.67
C THR A 49 7.73 -17.14 -6.54
N SER A 50 8.73 -16.84 -7.38
CA SER A 50 9.42 -15.56 -7.38
C SER A 50 8.50 -14.42 -7.82
N VAL A 51 7.79 -14.57 -8.95
CA VAL A 51 6.85 -13.55 -9.44
C VAL A 51 5.73 -13.29 -8.43
N MET A 52 5.23 -14.34 -7.75
CA MET A 52 4.24 -14.17 -6.68
C MET A 52 4.79 -13.38 -5.49
N ARG A 53 6.05 -13.63 -5.08
CA ARG A 53 6.71 -12.83 -4.01
C ARG A 53 6.90 -11.39 -4.42
N ASP A 54 7.27 -11.12 -5.67
CA ASP A 54 7.49 -9.77 -6.15
C ASP A 54 6.19 -8.97 -6.23
N ALA A 55 5.09 -9.59 -6.68
CA ALA A 55 3.76 -8.99 -6.63
C ALA A 55 3.34 -8.67 -5.19
N LEU A 56 3.52 -9.60 -4.25
CA LEU A 56 3.20 -9.39 -2.84
C LEU A 56 4.06 -8.30 -2.19
N ARG A 57 5.34 -8.18 -2.56
CA ARG A 57 6.23 -7.11 -2.07
C ARG A 57 5.76 -5.71 -2.49
N ILE A 58 5.22 -5.57 -3.69
CA ILE A 58 4.64 -4.29 -4.15
C ILE A 58 3.44 -3.93 -3.28
N ILE A 59 2.52 -4.89 -3.07
CA ILE A 59 1.34 -4.70 -2.20
C ILE A 59 1.76 -4.36 -0.77
N GLU A 60 2.72 -5.10 -0.22
CA GLU A 60 3.26 -4.88 1.12
C GLU A 60 3.87 -3.50 1.27
N ARG A 61 4.66 -3.06 0.28
CA ARG A 61 5.27 -1.74 0.27
C ARG A 61 4.21 -0.64 0.30
N ASP A 62 3.20 -0.75 -0.56
CA ASP A 62 2.13 0.23 -0.66
C ASP A 62 1.32 0.30 0.64
N ILE A 63 0.94 -0.86 1.20
CA ILE A 63 0.19 -0.94 2.48
C ILE A 63 1.03 -0.43 3.66
N ASN A 64 2.32 -0.79 3.74
CA ASN A 64 3.19 -0.33 4.84
C ASN A 64 3.27 1.21 4.89
N MET A 65 3.16 1.88 3.73
CA MET A 65 3.17 3.33 3.56
C MET A 65 1.78 3.95 3.39
N ALA A 66 0.72 3.18 3.61
CA ALA A 66 -0.63 3.71 3.67
C ALA A 66 -0.72 4.74 4.80
N PHE A 67 -1.35 5.87 4.53
CA PHE A 67 -1.47 6.95 5.50
C PHE A 67 -2.88 7.56 5.46
N HIS A 68 -3.32 8.00 6.63
CA HIS A 68 -4.52 8.82 6.79
C HIS A 68 -4.10 10.27 7.05
N TYR A 69 -4.48 11.18 6.18
CA TYR A 69 -4.24 12.61 6.37
C TYR A 69 -5.11 13.15 7.50
N ARG A 70 -4.47 13.89 8.41
CA ARG A 70 -5.14 14.66 9.47
C ARG A 70 -4.52 16.04 9.56
N ASN A 71 -5.37 17.06 9.58
CA ASN A 71 -4.90 18.43 9.77
C ASN A 71 -4.75 18.73 11.26
N ILE A 72 -3.56 18.46 11.80
CA ILE A 72 -3.24 18.73 13.21
C ILE A 72 -3.33 20.22 13.56
N HIS A 73 -3.06 21.11 12.59
CA HIS A 73 -3.10 22.55 12.84
C HIS A 73 -4.53 23.02 13.08
N TYR A 74 -5.49 22.51 12.29
CA TYR A 74 -6.90 22.74 12.52
C TYR A 74 -7.33 22.24 13.91
N GLU A 75 -6.91 21.04 14.31
CA GLU A 75 -7.22 20.50 15.64
C GLU A 75 -6.61 21.33 16.78
N VAL A 76 -5.37 21.78 16.63
CA VAL A 76 -4.67 22.62 17.62
C VAL A 76 -5.32 24.00 17.71
N LEU A 77 -5.60 24.65 16.58
CA LEU A 77 -6.26 25.95 16.55
C LEU A 77 -7.66 25.88 17.16
N LYS A 78 -8.40 24.79 16.88
CA LYS A 78 -9.69 24.51 17.51
C LYS A 78 -9.56 24.44 19.04
N LYS A 79 -8.60 23.66 19.55
CA LYS A 79 -8.33 23.56 21.00
C LYS A 79 -7.94 24.90 21.63
N ILE A 80 -7.05 25.67 20.98
CA ILE A 80 -6.65 26.99 21.44
C ILE A 80 -7.86 27.94 21.50
N LYS A 81 -8.76 27.91 20.50
CA LYS A 81 -9.98 28.72 20.47
C LYS A 81 -10.95 28.34 21.59
N GLU A 82 -11.08 27.06 21.88
CA GLU A 82 -11.87 26.53 23.00
C GLU A 82 -11.28 26.95 24.36
N GLU A 83 -9.95 26.87 24.54
CA GLU A 83 -9.25 27.26 25.77
C GLU A 83 -9.18 28.78 26.00
N SER A 84 -9.09 29.58 24.93
CA SER A 84 -9.03 31.05 25.00
C SER A 84 -10.38 31.74 25.22
N GLY A 85 -11.46 30.98 25.42
CA GLY A 85 -12.76 31.54 25.78
C GLY A 85 -13.52 32.24 24.65
N GLY A 86 -13.27 31.85 23.38
CA GLY A 86 -14.18 32.13 22.28
C GLY A 86 -14.53 33.61 22.02
N GLN A 87 -13.62 34.56 22.24
CA GLN A 87 -13.82 35.92 21.73
C GLN A 87 -13.21 36.10 20.34
N PRO A 88 -14.02 36.11 19.25
CA PRO A 88 -13.57 36.70 18.01
C PRO A 88 -13.35 38.20 18.24
N GLN A 89 -12.12 38.68 18.04
CA GLN A 89 -11.91 40.09 17.76
C GLN A 89 -12.49 40.37 16.38
N THR A 90 -13.79 40.66 16.32
CA THR A 90 -14.38 41.30 15.16
C THR A 90 -13.71 42.65 15.00
N GLN A 91 -13.06 42.86 13.84
CA GLN A 91 -12.76 44.20 13.38
C GLN A 91 -14.08 44.97 13.41
N GLN A 92 -14.17 45.99 14.27
CA GLN A 92 -15.23 46.97 14.14
C GLN A 92 -15.09 47.59 12.75
N PRO A 93 -16.16 47.60 11.91
CA PRO A 93 -16.16 48.39 10.70
C PRO A 93 -15.91 49.84 11.13
N ILE A 94 -14.88 50.46 10.56
CA ILE A 94 -14.66 51.90 10.67
C ILE A 94 -15.96 52.58 10.23
N PRO A 95 -16.66 53.35 11.09
CA PRO A 95 -17.90 53.99 10.69
C PRO A 95 -17.62 55.08 9.66
N GLY A 96 -18.09 54.86 8.42
CA GLY A 96 -18.45 55.90 7.48
C GLY A 96 -17.31 56.55 6.69
N THR A 97 -17.03 56.02 5.51
CA THR A 97 -16.62 56.86 4.37
C THR A 97 -17.64 56.68 3.25
N ASN A 98 -18.58 57.63 3.17
CA ASN A 98 -19.35 57.86 1.95
C ASN A 98 -18.64 58.91 1.08
N PRO A 99 -18.84 58.90 -0.25
CA PRO A 99 -17.91 59.49 -1.21
C PRO A 99 -18.21 60.96 -1.52
N LEU A 100 -17.13 61.68 -1.90
CA LEU A 100 -17.09 62.84 -2.79
C LEU A 100 -17.83 64.12 -2.38
N THR A 101 -17.07 65.04 -1.78
CA THR A 101 -17.21 66.50 -2.02
C THR A 101 -15.82 67.15 -1.94
N PRO A 102 -15.39 67.96 -2.94
CA PRO A 102 -14.11 68.65 -2.89
C PRO A 102 -14.30 70.08 -2.35
N THR A 103 -13.62 70.43 -1.26
CA THR A 103 -13.37 71.84 -0.86
C THR A 103 -12.11 71.92 0.01
N PRO A 104 -11.40 73.06 0.05
CA PRO A 104 -9.95 73.10 -0.09
C PRO A 104 -9.19 73.16 1.24
N ALA A 105 -7.90 72.89 1.11
CA ALA A 105 -6.89 72.77 2.15
C ALA A 105 -6.83 73.92 3.17
N SER A 106 -6.59 73.55 4.44
CA SER A 106 -5.79 74.33 5.38
C SER A 106 -5.04 73.40 6.35
N PRO A 107 -3.83 73.79 6.82
CA PRO A 107 -2.88 72.87 7.44
C PRO A 107 -2.97 72.94 8.97
N ALA A 108 -3.11 71.79 9.66
CA ALA A 108 -2.81 71.72 11.09
C ALA A 108 -2.57 70.28 11.59
N THR A 109 -1.32 70.08 12.02
CA THR A 109 -0.88 69.36 13.22
C THR A 109 -0.93 67.82 13.23
N THR A 110 0.27 67.25 13.13
CA THR A 110 0.59 65.84 13.38
C THR A 110 0.56 65.55 14.88
N THR A 111 -0.56 65.02 15.38
CA THR A 111 -0.56 64.26 16.64
C THR A 111 -0.45 62.78 16.30
N GLN A 112 0.75 62.22 16.48
CA GLN A 112 0.95 60.77 16.41
C GLN A 112 0.17 60.13 17.56
N GLN A 113 -0.82 59.31 17.21
CA GLN A 113 -1.56 58.48 18.14
C GLN A 113 -0.68 57.28 18.53
N PRO A 114 -0.65 56.85 19.81
CA PRO A 114 0.18 55.72 20.23
C PRO A 114 -0.24 54.46 19.48
N THR A 115 0.67 53.83 18.75
CA THR A 115 0.45 52.52 18.14
C THR A 115 0.29 51.48 19.25
N THR A 116 -0.95 51.13 19.57
CA THR A 116 -1.29 49.94 20.36
C THR A 116 -0.58 48.72 19.74
N PRO A 117 0.08 47.84 20.52
CA PRO A 117 0.58 46.58 19.98
C PRO A 117 -0.60 45.80 19.38
N GLN A 118 -0.60 45.60 18.07
CA GLN A 118 -1.58 44.72 17.44
C GLN A 118 -1.29 43.30 17.93
N THR A 119 -2.13 42.79 18.83
CA THR A 119 -2.13 41.36 19.15
C THR A 119 -2.34 40.60 17.84
N PRO A 120 -1.44 39.69 17.43
CA PRO A 120 -1.63 38.93 16.20
C PRO A 120 -2.95 38.17 16.25
N LEU A 121 -3.79 38.36 15.24
CA LEU A 121 -5.05 37.64 15.13
C LEU A 121 -4.76 36.16 14.81
N LEU A 122 -5.28 35.26 15.64
CA LEU A 122 -5.34 33.84 15.28
C LEU A 122 -6.18 33.69 14.01
N GLN A 123 -5.60 33.11 12.97
CA GLN A 123 -6.29 32.93 11.70
C GLN A 123 -7.41 31.88 11.86
N ASP A 124 -8.65 32.30 11.67
CA ASP A 124 -9.82 31.44 11.83
C ASP A 124 -9.96 30.53 10.60
N LEU A 125 -9.70 29.23 10.79
CA LEU A 125 -10.05 28.21 9.80
C LEU A 125 -11.53 27.89 9.97
N LYS A 126 -12.37 28.53 9.14
CA LYS A 126 -13.83 28.50 9.26
C LYS A 126 -14.44 27.11 9.09
N GLU A 127 -13.80 26.24 8.32
CA GLU A 127 -14.23 24.87 8.05
C GLU A 127 -13.03 23.91 8.07
N PRO A 128 -13.23 22.65 8.52
CA PRO A 128 -12.18 21.64 8.40
C PRO A 128 -11.91 21.37 6.92
N PRO A 129 -10.64 21.23 6.51
CA PRO A 129 -10.35 20.85 5.14
C PRO A 129 -10.95 19.47 4.83
N PRO A 130 -11.41 19.24 3.59
CA PRO A 130 -11.91 17.94 3.18
C PRO A 130 -10.84 16.86 3.34
N ASN A 131 -11.24 15.67 3.79
CA ASN A 131 -10.35 14.52 3.89
C ASN A 131 -10.57 13.59 2.71
N PHE A 132 -9.59 13.57 1.81
CA PHE A 132 -9.60 12.71 0.62
C PHE A 132 -8.91 11.35 0.88
N THR A 133 -8.16 11.22 1.99
CA THR A 133 -7.48 9.96 2.30
C THR A 133 -8.45 8.95 2.90
N GLN A 134 -8.56 7.80 2.24
CA GLN A 134 -9.46 6.73 2.66
C GLN A 134 -8.78 5.37 2.52
N PHE A 135 -9.37 4.37 3.17
CA PHE A 135 -9.01 2.98 3.05
C PHE A 135 -10.30 2.18 2.81
N LEU A 136 -10.43 1.65 1.60
CA LEU A 136 -11.60 0.95 1.09
C LEU A 136 -11.20 -0.50 0.76
N GLY A 137 -11.27 -1.36 1.76
CA GLY A 137 -10.95 -2.76 1.65
C GLY A 137 -12.20 -3.64 1.61
N GLU A 138 -12.33 -4.43 0.56
CA GLU A 138 -13.25 -5.57 0.45
C GLU A 138 -12.45 -6.88 0.51
N ASN A 139 -13.10 -8.04 0.36
CA ASN A 139 -12.40 -9.32 0.46
C ASN A 139 -11.47 -9.61 -0.73
N ASP A 140 -11.76 -9.05 -1.91
CA ASP A 140 -11.08 -9.31 -3.18
C ASP A 140 -10.59 -8.03 -3.89
N SER A 141 -10.77 -6.88 -3.25
CA SER A 141 -10.31 -5.60 -3.76
C SER A 141 -9.94 -4.64 -2.63
N LEU A 142 -9.02 -3.73 -2.92
CA LEU A 142 -8.46 -2.81 -1.93
C LEU A 142 -8.06 -1.51 -2.61
N TYR A 143 -8.55 -0.38 -2.11
CA TYR A 143 -8.20 0.96 -2.57
C TYR A 143 -7.83 1.84 -1.39
N PHE A 144 -6.71 2.54 -1.46
CA PHE A 144 -6.24 3.39 -0.35
C PHE A 144 -5.22 4.43 -0.79
N THR A 145 -4.98 5.42 0.05
CA THR A 145 -3.93 6.44 -0.14
C THR A 145 -2.61 6.01 0.48
N THR A 146 -1.51 6.22 -0.25
CA THR A 146 -0.14 5.83 0.16
C THR A 146 0.89 6.88 -0.27
N VAL A 147 2.04 6.91 0.43
CA VAL A 147 3.23 7.72 0.06
C VAL A 147 4.29 6.90 -0.67
N SER A 148 3.90 5.79 -1.30
CA SER A 148 4.84 4.85 -1.90
C SER A 148 5.29 5.21 -3.31
N HIS A 149 4.65 6.21 -3.95
CA HIS A 149 4.94 6.61 -5.32
C HIS A 149 6.35 7.20 -5.43
N VAL A 150 7.04 6.85 -6.51
CA VAL A 150 8.37 7.37 -6.80
C VAL A 150 8.27 8.21 -8.05
N ARG A 151 8.59 9.50 -7.88
CA ARG A 151 8.67 10.43 -9.00
C ARG A 151 9.82 10.02 -9.91
N THR A 152 9.51 9.76 -11.18
CA THR A 152 10.51 9.34 -12.18
C THR A 152 10.76 10.40 -13.23
N GLN A 153 9.87 11.39 -13.34
CA GLN A 153 9.99 12.48 -14.30
C GLN A 153 10.35 13.78 -13.59
N MET A 154 11.35 14.47 -14.13
CA MET A 154 11.71 15.81 -13.67
C MET A 154 10.55 16.78 -13.98
N ASP A 155 10.24 17.66 -13.03
CA ASP A 155 9.20 18.70 -13.12
C ASP A 155 7.76 18.21 -13.37
N ALA A 156 7.51 16.90 -13.39
CA ALA A 156 6.16 16.38 -13.41
C ALA A 156 5.44 16.81 -12.11
N PRO A 157 4.19 17.34 -12.21
CA PRO A 157 3.42 17.80 -11.07
C PRO A 157 2.83 16.62 -10.27
N GLU A 158 3.64 15.60 -10.01
CA GLU A 158 3.32 14.43 -9.20
C GLU A 158 3.97 14.57 -7.82
N SER A 159 3.30 14.05 -6.79
CA SER A 159 3.81 13.97 -5.43
C SER A 159 4.43 12.59 -5.16
N ASP A 160 4.89 12.33 -3.95
CA ASP A 160 5.11 10.96 -3.43
C ASP A 160 3.78 10.30 -2.98
N GLN A 161 2.77 11.13 -2.73
CA GLN A 161 1.40 10.73 -2.44
C GLN A 161 0.67 10.28 -3.69
N SER A 162 -0.05 9.16 -3.58
CA SER A 162 -0.85 8.57 -4.64
C SER A 162 -2.01 7.78 -4.06
N GLU A 163 -2.97 7.46 -4.94
CA GLU A 163 -4.02 6.48 -4.67
C GLU A 163 -3.66 5.18 -5.36
N VAL A 164 -3.79 4.07 -4.65
CA VAL A 164 -3.50 2.75 -5.19
C VAL A 164 -4.68 1.84 -5.02
N GLY A 165 -4.90 0.98 -6.01
CA GLY A 165 -5.99 0.01 -6.05
C GLY A 165 -5.49 -1.38 -6.46
N TYR A 166 -5.98 -2.42 -5.81
CA TYR A 166 -5.73 -3.82 -6.17
C TYR A 166 -7.04 -4.55 -6.40
N PHE A 167 -7.13 -5.27 -7.51
CA PHE A 167 -8.30 -6.06 -7.86
C PHE A 167 -7.94 -7.10 -8.92
N VAL A 168 -8.78 -8.13 -9.04
CA VAL A 168 -8.63 -9.16 -10.09
C VAL A 168 -9.51 -8.80 -11.28
N LYS A 169 -8.93 -8.83 -12.49
CA LYS A 169 -9.64 -8.59 -13.75
C LYS A 169 -9.04 -9.45 -14.85
N ASN A 170 -9.87 -9.86 -15.80
CA ASN A 170 -9.43 -10.64 -16.95
C ASN A 170 -8.38 -9.88 -17.79
N CYS A 171 -7.36 -10.60 -18.26
CA CYS A 171 -6.27 -10.10 -19.06
C CYS A 171 -5.96 -11.08 -20.18
N LYS A 172 -5.35 -10.59 -21.26
CA LYS A 172 -4.78 -11.44 -22.29
C LYS A 172 -3.45 -11.97 -21.79
N ARG A 173 -3.28 -13.29 -21.78
CA ARG A 173 -2.06 -13.94 -21.37
C ARG A 173 -0.91 -13.53 -22.28
N ARG A 174 0.18 -12.98 -21.73
CA ARG A 174 1.37 -12.65 -22.53
C ARG A 174 2.27 -13.89 -22.61
N GLY A 175 2.17 -14.64 -23.70
CA GLY A 175 2.95 -15.87 -23.93
C GLY A 175 3.42 -16.05 -25.38
N PHE A 176 4.68 -16.50 -25.53
CA PHE A 176 5.43 -16.63 -26.79
C PHE A 176 5.14 -17.92 -27.59
N THR A 177 4.24 -18.79 -27.11
CA THR A 177 3.89 -20.04 -27.78
C THR A 177 2.94 -19.77 -28.95
N LEU A 178 3.41 -20.06 -30.17
CA LEU A 178 2.74 -19.82 -31.46
C LEU A 178 1.26 -20.27 -31.54
N ASN A 179 0.82 -21.19 -30.66
CA ASN A 179 -0.49 -21.84 -30.66
C ASN A 179 -1.51 -21.28 -29.65
N GLN A 180 -1.20 -20.24 -28.87
CA GLN A 180 -2.12 -19.71 -27.84
C GLN A 180 -2.29 -18.18 -27.88
N LYS A 181 -2.35 -17.61 -29.09
CA LYS A 181 -2.48 -16.15 -29.31
C LYS A 181 -3.71 -15.47 -28.69
N ASN A 182 -4.67 -16.23 -28.13
CA ASN A 182 -5.92 -15.71 -27.54
C ASN A 182 -6.27 -16.31 -26.17
N ALA A 183 -5.31 -16.90 -25.45
CA ALA A 183 -5.61 -17.37 -24.09
C ALA A 183 -5.89 -16.19 -23.15
N THR A 184 -7.06 -16.18 -22.52
CA THR A 184 -7.41 -15.22 -21.45
C THR A 184 -7.08 -15.82 -20.09
N SER A 185 -6.58 -15.01 -19.18
CA SER A 185 -6.37 -15.40 -17.78
C SER A 185 -6.91 -14.31 -16.86
N ASN A 186 -7.02 -14.60 -15.57
CA ASN A 186 -7.29 -13.59 -14.55
C ASN A 186 -5.95 -13.01 -14.09
N CYS A 187 -5.83 -11.69 -14.07
CA CYS A 187 -4.65 -11.00 -13.57
C CYS A 187 -4.98 -10.24 -12.28
N LEU A 188 -4.00 -10.16 -11.38
CA LEU A 188 -3.98 -9.16 -10.32
C LEU A 188 -3.49 -7.84 -10.93
N TRP A 189 -4.31 -6.81 -10.82
CA TRP A 189 -4.01 -5.47 -11.30
C TRP A 189 -3.67 -4.56 -10.13
N ARG A 190 -2.70 -3.68 -10.36
CA ARG A 190 -2.43 -2.50 -9.56
C ARG A 190 -2.88 -1.28 -10.35
N LYS A 191 -3.83 -0.53 -9.83
CA LYS A 191 -4.21 0.81 -10.29
C LYS A 191 -3.45 1.83 -9.47
N GLU A 192 -2.96 2.88 -10.12
CA GLU A 192 -2.32 4.00 -9.44
C GLU A 192 -2.78 5.33 -10.04
N SER A 193 -3.27 6.22 -9.19
CA SER A 193 -3.56 7.62 -9.51
C SER A 193 -2.52 8.51 -8.84
N LEU A 194 -1.91 9.40 -9.62
CA LEU A 194 -0.86 10.31 -9.15
C LEU A 194 -1.41 11.50 -8.35
N PHE A 195 -2.73 11.64 -8.30
CA PHE A 195 -3.44 12.72 -7.64
C PHE A 195 -4.49 12.12 -6.72
N ILE A 196 -4.55 12.62 -5.49
CA ILE A 196 -5.58 12.25 -4.52
C ILE A 196 -6.84 13.07 -4.82
N ASP A 197 -7.96 12.38 -5.03
CA ASP A 197 -9.27 12.95 -5.31
C ASP A 197 -10.35 12.40 -4.36
N ASN A 198 -11.62 12.65 -4.67
CA ASN A 198 -12.75 12.26 -3.81
C ASN A 198 -13.13 10.77 -3.90
N ASP A 199 -12.68 10.06 -4.94
CA ASP A 199 -13.12 8.72 -5.29
C ASP A 199 -11.94 7.85 -5.73
N LEU A 200 -11.33 7.19 -4.73
CA LEU A 200 -10.16 6.32 -4.88
C LEU A 200 -10.36 5.16 -5.89
N MET A 201 -11.59 4.88 -6.31
CA MET A 201 -11.88 3.80 -7.26
C MET A 201 -11.78 4.25 -8.72
N LYS A 202 -11.69 5.57 -8.99
CA LYS A 202 -11.68 6.15 -10.33
C LYS A 202 -10.30 6.67 -10.71
N GLY A 203 -10.15 6.92 -12.02
CA GLY A 203 -8.90 7.43 -12.57
C GLY A 203 -7.74 6.42 -12.51
N GLY A 204 -6.53 6.97 -12.58
CA GLY A 204 -5.29 6.21 -12.55
C GLY A 204 -5.02 5.31 -13.76
N ALA A 205 -3.87 4.65 -13.71
CA ALA A 205 -3.41 3.71 -14.72
C ALA A 205 -3.38 2.27 -14.16
N ASP A 206 -3.93 1.32 -14.92
CA ASP A 206 -3.97 -0.10 -14.58
C ASP A 206 -2.69 -0.81 -15.07
N THR A 207 -1.95 -1.45 -14.17
CA THR A 207 -0.76 -2.26 -14.47
C THR A 207 -0.97 -3.71 -14.00
N PRO A 208 -0.79 -4.73 -14.86
CA PRO A 208 -0.90 -6.12 -14.44
C PRO A 208 0.35 -6.52 -13.64
N LEU A 209 0.16 -7.01 -12.42
CA LEU A 209 1.25 -7.48 -11.56
C LEU A 209 1.53 -8.97 -11.71
N LEU A 210 0.47 -9.77 -11.84
CA LEU A 210 0.56 -11.23 -11.85
C LEU A 210 -0.56 -11.84 -12.68
N GLU A 211 -0.22 -12.79 -13.54
CA GLU A 211 -1.17 -13.56 -14.35
C GLU A 211 -1.60 -14.86 -13.64
N ASN A 212 -2.66 -15.50 -14.15
CA ASN A 212 -3.18 -16.80 -13.69
C ASN A 212 -3.62 -16.80 -12.21
N VAL A 213 -4.18 -15.67 -11.76
CA VAL A 213 -4.69 -15.52 -10.40
C VAL A 213 -6.01 -16.26 -10.26
N GLU A 214 -6.04 -17.21 -9.33
CA GLU A 214 -7.25 -17.96 -9.01
C GLU A 214 -8.01 -17.32 -7.85
N LYS A 215 -7.29 -16.91 -6.81
CA LYS A 215 -7.86 -16.25 -5.63
C LYS A 215 -6.98 -15.13 -5.13
N PHE A 216 -7.59 -14.01 -4.81
CA PHE A 216 -7.00 -12.90 -4.08
C PHE A 216 -7.94 -12.60 -2.91
N GLU A 217 -7.47 -12.91 -1.70
CA GLU A 217 -8.27 -12.85 -0.47
C GLU A 217 -7.58 -11.91 0.53
N LEU A 218 -8.33 -10.96 1.06
CA LEU A 218 -7.87 -9.96 2.00
C LEU A 218 -8.63 -10.08 3.32
N LEU A 219 -7.90 -9.92 4.42
CA LEU A 219 -8.44 -9.76 5.75
C LEU A 219 -7.77 -8.57 6.44
N TYR A 220 -8.52 -7.88 7.28
CA TYR A 220 -8.12 -6.63 7.92
C TYR A 220 -8.15 -6.77 9.44
N PHE A 221 -7.17 -6.22 10.12
CA PHE A 221 -7.08 -6.24 11.58
C PHE A 221 -6.86 -4.83 12.11
N GLY A 222 -7.50 -4.48 13.24
CA GLY A 222 -7.27 -3.24 13.95
C GLY A 222 -7.93 -3.26 15.33
N GLU A 223 -7.60 -2.30 16.19
CA GLU A 223 -8.08 -2.23 17.58
C GLU A 223 -9.59 -2.00 17.70
N GLU A 224 -10.24 -1.51 16.65
CA GLU A 224 -11.65 -1.11 16.66
C GLU A 224 -12.61 -2.31 16.62
N LYS A 225 -12.16 -3.47 16.13
CA LYS A 225 -12.95 -4.70 16.08
C LYS A 225 -12.14 -5.90 16.51
N GLU A 226 -12.79 -6.83 17.20
CA GLU A 226 -12.14 -8.08 17.60
C GLU A 226 -11.91 -8.99 16.38
N GLY A 227 -10.66 -9.40 16.20
CA GLY A 227 -10.26 -10.37 15.18
C GLY A 227 -10.23 -9.82 13.74
N TRP A 228 -9.93 -10.72 12.81
CA TRP A 228 -9.77 -10.42 11.39
C TRP A 228 -11.12 -10.21 10.69
N GLN A 229 -11.27 -9.08 10.01
CA GLN A 229 -12.46 -8.69 9.27
C GLN A 229 -12.27 -8.92 7.77
N LYS A 230 -13.34 -9.24 7.04
CA LYS A 230 -13.29 -9.41 5.57
C LYS A 230 -13.41 -8.09 4.80
N THR A 231 -13.90 -7.05 5.48
CA THR A 231 -14.11 -5.72 4.91
C THR A 231 -13.60 -4.69 5.90
N TRP A 232 -13.08 -3.58 5.38
CA TRP A 232 -12.61 -2.44 6.16
C TRP A 232 -12.77 -1.18 5.32
N ARG A 233 -13.81 -0.40 5.61
CA ARG A 233 -14.12 0.83 4.88
C ARG A 233 -14.11 2.01 5.84
N THR A 234 -13.32 3.02 5.52
CA THR A 234 -13.24 4.25 6.33
C THR A 234 -14.18 5.35 5.87
N ASP A 235 -14.88 5.15 4.75
CA ASP A 235 -15.85 6.08 4.20
C ASP A 235 -17.18 6.07 4.98
N GLU A 236 -18.14 6.88 4.52
CA GLU A 236 -19.47 6.97 5.13
C GLU A 236 -20.23 5.63 5.12
N LYS A 237 -19.92 4.76 4.15
CA LYS A 237 -20.52 3.43 3.98
C LYS A 237 -19.94 2.38 4.94
N GLY A 238 -18.81 2.67 5.59
CA GLY A 238 -18.22 1.86 6.64
C GLY A 238 -19.00 1.88 7.95
N SER A 239 -18.62 1.02 8.89
CA SER A 239 -19.20 1.04 10.23
C SER A 239 -18.67 2.22 11.05
N GLU A 240 -19.47 2.74 11.98
CA GLU A 240 -19.12 3.96 12.73
C GLU A 240 -17.83 3.81 13.54
N GLU A 241 -17.52 2.60 14.02
CA GLU A 241 -16.32 2.29 14.80
C GLU A 241 -15.03 2.37 13.95
N ILE A 242 -15.13 2.15 12.64
CA ILE A 242 -14.00 2.09 11.69
C ILE A 242 -13.89 3.37 10.84
N ARG A 243 -14.93 4.21 10.83
CA ARG A 243 -14.93 5.45 10.04
C ARG A 243 -13.72 6.32 10.38
N ASN A 244 -13.01 6.81 9.35
CA ASN A 244 -11.75 7.56 9.50
C ASN A 244 -10.65 6.86 10.32
N ARG A 245 -10.66 5.52 10.37
CA ARG A 245 -9.66 4.71 11.09
C ARG A 245 -9.14 3.60 10.18
N PHE A 246 -7.89 3.71 9.79
CA PHE A 246 -7.20 2.73 8.95
C PHE A 246 -6.91 1.45 9.75
N PRO A 247 -6.81 0.27 9.10
CA PRO A 247 -6.46 -0.95 9.80
C PRO A 247 -5.01 -0.88 10.31
N GLN A 248 -4.65 -1.73 11.25
CA GLN A 248 -3.27 -1.89 11.70
C GLN A 248 -2.50 -2.90 10.85
N ALA A 249 -3.20 -3.91 10.33
CA ALA A 249 -2.60 -4.91 9.45
C ALA A 249 -3.60 -5.44 8.41
N VAL A 250 -3.05 -5.87 7.29
CA VAL A 250 -3.76 -6.54 6.20
C VAL A 250 -3.10 -7.88 5.95
N GLN A 251 -3.87 -8.96 6.05
CA GLN A 251 -3.44 -10.28 5.60
C GLN A 251 -3.86 -10.44 4.14
N ILE A 252 -2.88 -10.74 3.31
CA ILE A 252 -3.03 -10.96 1.87
C ILE A 252 -2.78 -12.43 1.60
N LYS A 253 -3.77 -13.11 1.02
CA LYS A 253 -3.63 -14.48 0.55
C LYS A 253 -3.84 -14.52 -0.95
N LEU A 254 -2.80 -14.94 -1.66
CA LEU A 254 -2.76 -14.99 -3.11
C LEU A 254 -2.59 -16.43 -3.56
N THR A 255 -3.45 -16.88 -4.47
CA THR A 255 -3.39 -18.22 -5.07
C THR A 255 -3.34 -18.10 -6.58
N VAL A 256 -2.33 -18.71 -7.19
CA VAL A 256 -2.15 -18.76 -8.65
C VAL A 256 -2.15 -20.19 -9.17
N ALA A 257 -2.67 -20.37 -10.37
CA ALA A 257 -2.55 -21.62 -11.12
C ALA A 257 -1.18 -21.71 -11.80
N ASP A 258 -0.73 -22.93 -12.05
CA ASP A 258 0.47 -23.20 -12.83
C ASP A 258 0.41 -22.52 -14.21
N GLN A 259 1.56 -22.12 -14.73
CA GLN A 259 1.66 -21.63 -16.10
C GLN A 259 1.34 -22.73 -17.11
N ASP A 260 1.58 -24.00 -16.81
CA ASP A 260 1.18 -25.10 -17.68
C ASP A 260 -0.35 -25.29 -17.61
N PRO A 261 -1.12 -25.05 -18.69
CA PRO A 261 -2.58 -25.15 -18.68
C PRO A 261 -3.10 -26.57 -18.38
N ASP A 262 -2.28 -27.61 -18.64
CA ASP A 262 -2.65 -29.00 -18.33
C ASP A 262 -2.33 -29.37 -16.87
N SER A 263 -1.55 -28.54 -16.17
CA SER A 263 -1.19 -28.75 -14.78
C SER A 263 -2.30 -28.27 -13.86
N LYS A 264 -2.70 -29.14 -12.92
CA LYS A 264 -3.67 -28.80 -11.85
C LYS A 264 -2.99 -28.22 -10.61
N LYS A 265 -1.67 -27.94 -10.69
CA LYS A 265 -0.92 -27.41 -9.56
C LYS A 265 -1.31 -25.96 -9.29
N LYS A 266 -1.28 -25.60 -8.01
CA LYS A 266 -1.59 -24.28 -7.51
C LYS A 266 -0.53 -23.87 -6.51
N TYR A 267 -0.18 -22.60 -6.53
CA TYR A 267 0.76 -22.00 -5.59
C TYR A 267 0.00 -20.98 -4.76
N SER A 268 0.13 -21.07 -3.44
CA SER A 268 -0.54 -20.17 -2.52
C SER A 268 0.48 -19.57 -1.56
N MET A 269 0.36 -18.27 -1.31
CA MET A 269 1.20 -17.55 -0.36
C MET A 269 0.34 -16.62 0.47
N VAL A 270 0.68 -16.54 1.76
CA VAL A 270 0.06 -15.63 2.72
C VAL A 270 1.12 -14.68 3.23
N LEU A 271 0.81 -13.40 3.24
CA LEU A 271 1.63 -12.32 3.79
C LEU A 271 0.77 -11.48 4.72
N VAL A 272 1.34 -11.00 5.82
CA VAL A 272 0.70 -10.00 6.68
C VAL A 272 1.52 -8.72 6.59
N SER A 273 0.90 -7.66 6.08
CA SER A 273 1.51 -6.32 5.97
C SER A 273 0.93 -5.42 7.06
N ALA A 274 1.80 -4.73 7.80
CA ALA A 274 1.39 -3.83 8.87
C ALA A 274 1.45 -2.38 8.39
N LEU A 275 0.39 -1.62 8.60
CA LEU A 275 0.39 -0.17 8.33
C LEU A 275 1.29 0.49 9.37
N ARG A 276 2.36 1.15 8.94
CA ARG A 276 3.36 1.71 9.88
C ARG A 276 2.87 2.96 10.58
N PHE A 277 2.12 3.80 9.85
CA PHE A 277 1.63 5.07 10.34
C PHE A 277 0.17 5.29 9.92
N PRO A 278 -0.78 4.50 10.46
CA PRO A 278 -2.20 4.63 10.10
C PRO A 278 -2.78 5.99 10.50
N ASN A 279 -2.12 6.73 11.41
CA ASN A 279 -2.51 8.07 11.87
C ASN A 279 -3.98 8.15 12.36
N ASN A 280 -4.48 7.06 12.96
CA ASN A 280 -5.84 7.01 13.48
C ASN A 280 -6.03 8.00 14.64
N PRO A 281 -7.22 8.60 14.79
CA PRO A 281 -7.54 9.40 15.97
C PRO A 281 -7.42 8.56 17.25
N PRO A 282 -7.02 9.16 18.38
CA PRO A 282 -6.94 8.44 19.65
C PRO A 282 -8.30 7.80 19.97
N THR A 283 -8.28 6.56 20.45
CA THR A 283 -9.51 5.91 20.92
C THR A 283 -9.97 6.63 22.18
N THR A 284 -11.15 7.26 22.15
CA THR A 284 -11.83 7.71 23.36
C THR A 284 -12.33 6.50 24.13
N LYS A 285 -11.42 5.80 24.81
CA LYS A 285 -11.82 4.85 25.86
C LYS A 285 -12.31 5.71 27.01
N THR A 286 -13.62 5.84 27.15
CA THR A 286 -14.27 6.35 28.35
C THR A 286 -13.83 5.45 29.49
N ASN A 287 -12.76 5.83 30.20
CA ASN A 287 -12.44 5.24 31.48
C ASN A 287 -13.51 5.74 32.47
N GLU A 288 -14.67 5.08 32.49
CA GLU A 288 -15.49 5.02 33.70
C GLU A 288 -14.77 4.14 34.74
N LYS A 289 -13.62 4.60 35.24
CA LYS A 289 -13.28 4.30 36.63
C LYS A 289 -13.95 5.41 37.44
N LYS A 290 -15.10 5.07 38.01
CA LYS A 290 -15.65 5.77 39.16
C LYS A 290 -14.58 5.71 40.26
N ASP A 291 -13.74 6.74 40.35
CA ASP A 291 -13.04 7.05 41.58
C ASP A 291 -14.11 7.51 42.58
N SER A 292 -14.54 6.57 43.42
CA SER A 292 -15.31 6.88 44.61
C SER A 292 -14.43 7.70 45.57
N PRO A 293 -14.92 8.82 46.12
CA PRO A 293 -14.15 9.64 47.03
C PRO A 293 -14.25 9.06 48.45
N ASN A 294 -13.20 8.37 48.91
CA ASN A 294 -12.72 8.38 50.29
C ASN A 294 -11.74 7.23 50.54
N GLU A 295 -10.44 7.53 50.50
CA GLU A 295 -9.50 6.87 51.39
C GLU A 295 -8.50 7.91 51.88
N LYS A 296 -8.68 8.33 53.15
CA LYS A 296 -7.77 9.22 53.84
C LYS A 296 -6.41 8.52 53.96
N VAL A 297 -5.41 9.07 53.29
CA VAL A 297 -4.00 8.73 53.50
C VAL A 297 -3.63 9.03 54.96
N LYS A 298 -3.42 8.00 55.76
CA LYS A 298 -2.71 8.10 57.05
C LYS A 298 -1.22 8.20 56.76
N LEU A 299 -0.61 9.32 57.14
CA LEU A 299 0.85 9.46 57.22
C LEU A 299 1.39 8.54 58.34
N PRO A 300 2.55 7.89 58.15
CA PRO A 300 3.20 7.14 59.22
C PRO A 300 3.81 8.10 60.25
N ASN A 301 3.47 7.91 61.53
CA ASN A 301 4.13 8.57 62.65
C ASN A 301 5.55 8.00 62.81
N ASN A 302 6.54 8.89 62.81
CA ASN A 302 7.86 8.63 63.37
C ASN A 302 7.78 8.67 64.89
N ASN A 303 8.08 7.54 65.55
CA ASN A 303 8.89 7.42 66.77
C ASN A 303 9.03 5.94 67.16
#